data_AF-A0A957J928-F1
#
_entry.id   AF-A0A957J928-F1
#
_cell.length_a   1.000
_cell.length_b   1.000
_cell.length_c   1.000
_cell.angle_alpha   90.00
_cell.angle_beta   90.00
_cell.angle_gamma   90.00
#
_symmetry.space_group_name_H-M   'P 1'
#
loop_
_entity.id
_entity.type
_entity.pdbx_description
1 polymer ?
#
loop_
_entity_poly.entity_id
_entity_poly.type
_entity_poly.pdbx_seq_one_letter_code
_entity_poly.pdbx_strand_id
1 'polypeptide(L)'
;MTLQALTGQLYILNGASQDSAEIPGVTAHPSPGSANRSRAQDKLFIHLSLSGQPDETELLAQDLVEAISSRFYQSAGSVTSALRKAMLDANQLLFQYNMANSSGPRHGALALAVQRDYDLYMVQTGEALALIGRNFGVEKLPPVKPDHITPLGRSAGIDIRFFHNMLEPGDKLLMADPRLGHLSSDIFESALVDLEMEPGLARLAELVGPGTGRLLLIEFSDDPLDDMPETGGRARIAERPRNRPIGAARPNINVEQTARRATAETARGLSRLTGGFASLLARFRPAEPNEFDDRKAPIALPTLLALLIPIIVAAVVTGVYLQRNIEQQLSERQQAMNELIALADATDEPAIARQYYQEVIRLADEAETIRRGDGDVLRLRLAATAGLDRIEGVQRLNTRTIFTHVSEADLQSVIFREGLNGGIFALDAVQNIVYYYPTDESYASMTATDPEVIFFGGESIAGATASTMLDLLWRPGGANSTQSSLAVLDLNTNRALGAVLTYVPSPPLKNYIALGLSSDWGRP
;
A
#
# COMPACT_ATOMS: atom_id res chain seq x y z
N MET A 1 27.84 -0.58 -4.26
CA MET A 1 27.47 -0.15 -2.90
C MET A 1 26.10 -0.74 -2.62
N THR A 2 25.81 -1.13 -1.38
CA THR A 2 24.51 -1.70 -0.99
C THR A 2 23.86 -0.75 -0.01
N LEU A 3 22.58 -0.41 -0.21
CA LEU A 3 21.86 0.41 0.77
C LEU A 3 21.76 -0.33 2.10
N GLN A 4 22.11 0.37 3.17
CA GLN A 4 21.82 -0.05 4.53
C GLN A 4 20.42 0.39 4.92
N ALA A 5 19.84 -0.30 5.90
CA ALA A 5 18.52 0.01 6.42
C ALA A 5 18.69 0.28 7.90
N LEU A 6 18.54 1.53 8.30
CA LEU A 6 18.42 1.92 9.69
C LEU A 6 16.95 1.79 10.07
N THR A 7 16.63 1.29 11.26
CA THR A 7 15.24 1.08 11.69
C THR A 7 14.96 1.75 13.02
N GLY A 8 13.92 2.56 13.04
CA GLY A 8 13.34 3.20 14.21
C GLY A 8 11.98 2.60 14.50
N GLN A 9 11.70 2.30 15.76
CA GLN A 9 10.44 1.74 16.19
C GLN A 9 9.79 2.65 17.23
N LEU A 10 8.48 2.84 17.13
CA LEU A 10 7.72 3.66 18.06
C LEU A 10 6.47 2.91 18.51
N TYR A 11 6.30 2.79 19.83
CA TYR A 11 5.11 2.21 20.43
C TYR A 11 4.48 3.21 21.40
N ILE A 12 3.28 3.67 21.07
CA ILE A 12 2.52 4.60 21.91
C ILE A 12 1.25 3.90 22.37
N LEU A 13 1.00 3.94 23.67
CA LEU A 13 -0.24 3.52 24.30
C LEU A 13 -0.88 4.71 25.02
N ASN A 14 -2.05 5.14 24.55
CA ASN A 14 -2.84 6.24 25.12
C ASN A 14 -2.02 7.53 25.32
N GLY A 15 -1.21 7.88 24.33
CA GLY A 15 -0.32 9.04 24.34
C GLY A 15 0.99 8.88 25.11
N ALA A 16 1.25 7.74 25.75
CA ALA A 16 2.51 7.45 26.41
C ALA A 16 3.39 6.55 25.54
N SER A 17 4.62 7.01 25.25
CA SER A 17 5.64 6.17 24.63
C SER A 17 5.99 5.00 25.57
N GLN A 18 6.13 3.81 25.01
CA GLN A 18 6.49 2.60 25.72
C GLN A 18 7.97 2.29 25.48
N ASP A 19 8.75 2.22 26.55
CA ASP A 19 10.15 1.76 26.50
C ASP A 19 10.17 0.22 26.46
N SER A 20 9.78 -0.36 25.32
CA SER A 20 9.93 -1.80 25.07
C SER A 20 10.90 -2.02 23.92
N ALA A 21 11.87 -2.92 24.13
CA ALA A 21 12.82 -3.31 23.09
C ALA A 21 12.19 -4.16 21.98
N GLU A 22 11.06 -4.82 22.26
CA GLU A 22 10.29 -5.60 21.29
C GLU A 22 8.85 -5.09 21.22
N ILE A 23 8.38 -4.76 20.02
CA ILE A 23 7.01 -4.32 19.76
C ILE A 23 6.24 -5.46 19.10
N PRO A 24 5.14 -5.95 19.69
CA PRO A 24 4.36 -7.03 19.12
C PRO A 24 3.86 -6.70 17.71
N GLY A 25 4.19 -7.58 16.76
CA GLY A 25 3.79 -7.44 15.36
C GLY A 25 4.70 -6.54 14.52
N VAL A 26 5.71 -5.89 15.09
CA VAL A 26 6.62 -5.01 14.37
C VAL A 26 8.05 -5.52 14.47
N THR A 27 8.64 -5.93 13.35
CA THR A 27 10.02 -6.43 13.34
C THR A 27 10.78 -6.08 12.07
N ALA A 28 12.10 -5.99 12.22
CA ALA A 28 13.06 -5.94 11.13
C ALA A 28 14.03 -7.12 11.29
N HIS A 29 14.07 -8.01 10.31
CA HIS A 29 14.94 -9.19 10.33
C HIS A 29 15.97 -9.09 9.20
N PRO A 30 17.28 -9.19 9.50
CA PRO A 30 18.26 -9.57 8.50
C PRO A 30 18.08 -11.05 8.15
N SER A 31 18.63 -11.46 7.01
CA SER A 31 18.59 -12.87 6.62
C SER A 31 19.29 -13.76 7.66
N PRO A 32 18.61 -14.79 8.22
CA PRO A 32 19.26 -15.74 9.11
C PRO A 32 20.25 -16.63 8.34
N GLY A 33 21.25 -17.18 9.04
CA GLY A 33 22.23 -18.09 8.43
C GLY A 33 21.64 -19.40 7.88
N SER A 34 20.42 -19.76 8.29
CA SER A 34 19.65 -20.90 7.78
C SER A 34 18.76 -20.57 6.57
N ALA A 35 18.75 -19.32 6.11
CA ALA A 35 17.91 -18.90 5.00
C ALA A 35 18.25 -19.67 3.71
N ASN A 36 17.24 -19.83 2.85
CA ASN A 36 17.47 -20.26 1.49
C ASN A 36 18.49 -19.33 0.83
N ARG A 37 19.44 -19.89 0.07
CA ARG A 37 20.53 -19.12 -0.56
C ARG A 37 20.04 -17.92 -1.37
N SER A 38 18.86 -18.03 -2.00
CA SER A 38 18.23 -16.95 -2.78
C SER A 38 17.65 -15.80 -1.95
N ARG A 39 17.70 -15.89 -0.62
CA ARG A 39 17.22 -14.91 0.37
C ARG A 39 18.34 -14.39 1.28
N ALA A 40 19.58 -14.83 1.09
CA ALA A 40 20.71 -14.51 1.95
C ALA A 40 21.01 -13.00 2.07
N GLN A 41 20.59 -12.21 1.09
CA GLN A 41 20.79 -10.75 1.04
C GLN A 41 19.51 -9.97 1.35
N ASP A 42 18.40 -10.64 1.65
CA ASP A 42 17.11 -9.98 1.83
C ASP A 42 16.95 -9.52 3.28
N LYS A 43 16.54 -8.27 3.45
CA LYS A 43 16.10 -7.73 4.75
C LYS A 43 14.59 -7.63 4.74
N LEU A 44 13.93 -8.32 5.68
CA LEU A 44 12.48 -8.40 5.79
C LEU A 44 11.99 -7.48 6.92
N PHE A 45 11.06 -6.60 6.60
CA PHE A 45 10.35 -5.74 7.53
C PHE A 45 8.89 -6.18 7.62
N ILE A 46 8.38 -6.31 8.84
CA ILE A 46 7.04 -6.82 9.13
C ILE A 46 6.32 -5.80 9.98
N HIS A 47 5.11 -5.43 9.56
CA HIS A 47 4.15 -4.69 10.38
C HIS A 47 2.81 -5.42 10.36
N LEU A 48 2.44 -5.97 11.52
CA LEU A 48 1.22 -6.73 11.78
C LEU A 48 0.40 -6.02 12.85
N SER A 49 -0.84 -5.67 12.49
CA SER A 49 -1.84 -5.15 13.42
C SER A 49 -2.95 -6.18 13.60
N LEU A 50 -3.35 -6.42 14.85
CA LEU A 50 -4.47 -7.30 15.21
C LEU A 50 -5.51 -6.54 16.03
N SER A 51 -6.79 -6.85 15.82
CA SER A 51 -7.90 -6.31 16.58
C SER A 51 -7.97 -6.94 17.97
N GLY A 52 -8.01 -6.13 19.02
CA GLY A 52 -8.06 -6.60 20.40
C GLY A 52 -7.20 -5.76 21.32
N GLN A 53 -7.16 -6.13 22.60
CA GLN A 53 -6.18 -5.53 23.50
C GLN A 53 -4.79 -6.08 23.17
N PRO A 54 -3.74 -5.23 23.16
CA PRO A 54 -2.37 -5.66 22.88
C PRO A 54 -1.94 -6.89 23.70
N ASP A 55 -2.18 -6.87 25.01
CA ASP A 55 -1.79 -7.94 25.94
C ASP A 55 -2.46 -9.28 25.62
N GLU A 56 -3.67 -9.27 25.04
CA GLU A 56 -4.38 -10.50 24.64
C GLU A 56 -3.85 -11.09 23.32
N THR A 57 -3.23 -10.25 22.49
CA THR A 57 -2.83 -10.60 21.12
C THR A 57 -1.32 -10.75 20.95
N GLU A 58 -0.53 -10.46 21.99
CA GLU A 58 0.94 -10.46 21.95
C GLU A 58 1.52 -11.80 21.50
N LEU A 59 1.14 -12.91 22.16
CA LEU A 59 1.62 -14.26 21.80
C LEU A 59 1.19 -14.66 20.37
N LEU A 60 -0.05 -14.34 19.99
CA LEU A 60 -0.56 -14.63 18.65
C LEU A 60 0.20 -13.82 17.58
N ALA A 61 0.50 -12.55 17.86
CA ALA A 61 1.28 -11.70 16.98
C ALA A 61 2.71 -12.25 16.83
N GLN A 62 3.34 -12.69 17.93
CA GLN A 62 4.66 -13.29 17.92
C GLN A 62 4.69 -14.58 17.08
N ASP A 63 3.73 -15.48 17.27
CA ASP A 63 3.60 -16.73 16.50
C ASP A 63 3.43 -16.44 14.99
N LEU A 64 2.62 -15.44 14.63
CA LEU A 64 2.41 -15.05 13.23
C LEU A 64 3.68 -14.44 12.62
N VAL A 65 4.38 -13.56 13.33
CA VAL A 65 5.64 -12.95 12.86
C VAL A 65 6.71 -14.02 12.63
N GLU A 66 6.85 -14.98 13.55
CA GLU A 66 7.79 -16.09 13.41
C GLU A 66 7.44 -16.96 12.19
N ALA A 67 6.15 -17.29 12.01
CA ALA A 67 5.69 -18.05 10.86
C ALA A 67 5.95 -17.33 9.53
N ILE A 68 5.70 -16.01 9.46
CA ILE A 68 5.96 -15.17 8.29
C ILE A 68 7.45 -15.18 7.95
N SER A 69 8.31 -14.88 8.92
CA SER A 69 9.76 -14.80 8.74
C SER A 69 10.33 -16.15 8.28
N SER A 70 9.96 -17.23 8.99
CA SER A 70 10.35 -18.59 8.65
C SER A 70 9.92 -18.97 7.23
N ARG A 71 8.66 -18.73 6.87
CA ARG A 71 8.13 -19.05 5.54
C ARG A 71 8.80 -18.24 4.44
N PHE A 72 9.08 -16.96 4.66
CA PHE A 72 9.75 -16.10 3.70
C PHE A 72 11.18 -16.57 3.43
N TYR A 73 11.99 -16.74 4.48
CA TYR A 73 13.40 -17.09 4.34
C TYR A 73 13.65 -18.51 3.85
N GLN A 74 12.72 -19.45 4.07
CA GLN A 74 12.82 -20.81 3.54
C GLN A 74 12.31 -20.94 2.09
N SER A 75 11.53 -19.97 1.60
CA SER A 75 10.93 -20.02 0.27
C SER A 75 11.95 -19.76 -0.84
N ALA A 76 12.03 -20.69 -1.80
CA ALA A 76 12.71 -20.48 -3.07
C ALA A 76 11.83 -19.70 -4.08
N GLY A 77 12.47 -19.13 -5.12
CA GLY A 77 11.82 -18.42 -6.23
C GLY A 77 11.98 -16.89 -6.16
N SER A 78 11.06 -16.13 -6.75
CA SER A 78 11.08 -14.65 -6.70
C SER A 78 10.65 -14.10 -5.32
N VAL A 79 11.10 -12.88 -4.99
CA VAL A 79 10.74 -12.19 -3.73
C VAL A 79 9.21 -12.08 -3.61
N THR A 80 8.54 -11.64 -4.67
CA THR A 80 7.07 -11.54 -4.77
C THR A 80 6.38 -12.87 -4.45
N SER A 81 6.92 -13.99 -4.95
CA SER A 81 6.36 -15.32 -4.69
C SER A 81 6.52 -15.75 -3.23
N ALA A 82 7.67 -15.44 -2.61
CA ALA A 82 7.92 -15.73 -1.21
C ALA A 82 7.05 -14.85 -0.28
N LEU A 83 6.94 -13.56 -0.58
CA LEU A 83 6.05 -12.63 0.11
C LEU A 83 4.59 -13.10 0.04
N ARG A 84 4.11 -13.51 -1.15
CA ARG A 84 2.77 -14.08 -1.31
C ARG A 84 2.56 -15.31 -0.44
N LYS A 85 3.52 -16.24 -0.43
CA LYS A 85 3.45 -17.46 0.38
C LYS A 85 3.41 -17.15 1.88
N ALA A 86 4.24 -16.25 2.35
CA ALA A 86 4.26 -15.84 3.75
C ALA A 86 2.93 -15.17 4.17
N MET A 87 2.38 -14.30 3.32
CA MET A 87 1.09 -13.64 3.54
C MET A 87 -0.09 -14.63 3.61
N LEU A 88 -0.15 -15.58 2.65
CA LEU A 88 -1.20 -16.59 2.61
C LEU A 88 -1.13 -17.55 3.82
N ASP A 89 0.08 -18.00 4.19
CA ASP A 89 0.28 -18.85 5.36
C ASP A 89 -0.13 -18.12 6.66
N ALA A 90 0.24 -16.84 6.82
CA ALA A 90 -0.17 -16.03 7.96
C ALA A 90 -1.69 -15.86 8.05
N ASN A 91 -2.35 -15.59 6.92
CA ASN A 91 -3.81 -15.52 6.87
C ASN A 91 -4.45 -16.85 7.26
N GLN A 92 -3.93 -17.96 6.75
CA GLN A 92 -4.45 -19.29 7.05
C GLN A 92 -4.32 -19.62 8.55
N LEU A 93 -3.19 -19.28 9.18
CA LEU A 93 -2.98 -19.46 10.61
C LEU A 93 -3.97 -18.63 11.43
N LEU A 94 -4.14 -17.34 11.11
CA LEU A 94 -5.08 -16.47 11.82
C LEU A 94 -6.54 -16.91 11.60
N PHE A 95 -6.89 -17.32 10.37
CA PHE A 95 -8.22 -17.84 10.05
C PHE A 95 -8.52 -19.12 10.83
N GLN A 96 -7.56 -20.06 10.94
CA GLN A 96 -7.72 -21.27 11.75
C GLN A 96 -7.84 -20.95 13.24
N TYR A 97 -7.05 -19.99 13.74
CA TYR A 97 -7.16 -19.49 15.10
C TYR A 97 -8.57 -18.93 15.37
N ASN A 98 -9.14 -18.16 14.45
CA ASN A 98 -10.49 -17.60 14.57
C ASN A 98 -11.58 -18.66 14.54
N MET A 99 -11.40 -19.73 13.75
CA MET A 99 -12.34 -20.85 13.71
C MET A 99 -12.31 -21.70 14.98
N ALA A 100 -11.15 -21.77 15.66
CA ALA A 100 -10.97 -22.58 16.85
C ALA A 100 -11.33 -21.85 18.17
N ASN A 101 -11.27 -20.53 18.19
CA ASN A 101 -11.46 -19.73 19.40
C ASN A 101 -12.85 -19.10 19.48
N SER A 102 -13.52 -19.30 20.62
CA SER A 102 -14.84 -18.73 20.89
C SER A 102 -14.82 -17.30 21.44
N SER A 103 -13.64 -16.76 21.76
CA SER A 103 -13.47 -15.40 22.34
C SER A 103 -13.65 -14.26 21.33
N GLY A 104 -14.27 -14.55 20.19
CA GLY A 104 -14.45 -13.63 19.06
C GLY A 104 -13.30 -13.69 18.04
N PRO A 105 -13.58 -13.42 16.75
CA PRO A 105 -12.56 -13.44 15.72
C PRO A 105 -11.59 -12.27 15.89
N ARG A 106 -10.31 -12.53 15.62
CA ARG A 106 -9.25 -11.53 15.51
C ARG A 106 -9.04 -11.19 14.04
N HIS A 107 -9.23 -9.94 13.68
CA HIS A 107 -8.97 -9.44 12.34
C HIS A 107 -7.72 -8.57 12.35
N GLY A 108 -7.07 -8.44 11.21
CA GLY A 108 -5.84 -7.68 11.16
C GLY A 108 -5.53 -7.03 9.82
N ALA A 109 -4.40 -6.35 9.83
CA ALA A 109 -3.74 -5.80 8.67
C ALA A 109 -2.28 -6.23 8.70
N LEU A 110 -1.72 -6.52 7.53
CA LEU A 110 -0.34 -6.96 7.42
C LEU A 110 0.32 -6.27 6.23
N ALA A 111 1.42 -5.57 6.51
CA ALA A 111 2.35 -5.07 5.52
C ALA A 111 3.69 -5.80 5.70
N LEU A 112 4.24 -6.28 4.59
CA LEU A 112 5.58 -6.85 4.53
C LEU A 112 6.37 -6.05 3.49
N ALA A 113 7.60 -5.69 3.84
CA ALA A 113 8.53 -5.05 2.92
C ALA A 113 9.85 -5.82 2.90
N VAL A 114 10.44 -5.97 1.73
CA VAL A 114 11.73 -6.63 1.54
C VAL A 114 12.63 -5.67 0.79
N GLN A 115 13.74 -5.30 1.43
CA GLN A 115 14.84 -4.65 0.75
C GLN A 115 15.77 -5.72 0.18
N ARG A 116 16.04 -5.61 -1.11
CA ARG A 116 17.10 -6.35 -1.81
C ARG A 116 17.88 -5.37 -2.66
N ASP A 117 19.14 -5.14 -2.30
CA ASP A 117 19.98 -4.12 -2.93
C ASP A 117 19.28 -2.74 -2.89
N TYR A 118 18.89 -2.22 -4.05
CA TYR A 118 18.16 -0.96 -4.23
C TYR A 118 16.66 -1.16 -4.51
N ASP A 119 16.18 -2.40 -4.61
CA ASP A 119 14.76 -2.68 -4.82
C ASP A 119 14.06 -2.87 -3.47
N LEU A 120 12.89 -2.23 -3.34
CA LEU A 120 11.93 -2.42 -2.26
C LEU A 120 10.71 -3.17 -2.81
N TYR A 121 10.54 -4.42 -2.41
CA TYR A 121 9.36 -5.22 -2.70
C TYR A 121 8.40 -5.17 -1.52
N MET A 122 7.16 -4.75 -1.73
CA MET A 122 6.19 -4.65 -0.65
C MET A 122 4.92 -5.42 -1.00
N VAL A 123 4.27 -5.95 0.04
CA VAL A 123 2.96 -6.57 -0.06
C VAL A 123 2.10 -6.18 1.12
N GLN A 124 0.82 -5.92 0.88
CA GLN A 124 -0.15 -5.53 1.90
C GLN A 124 -1.46 -6.31 1.79
N THR A 125 -2.11 -6.50 2.94
CA THR A 125 -3.51 -6.95 3.04
C THR A 125 -4.17 -6.31 4.27
N GLY A 126 -5.51 -6.31 4.30
CA GLY A 126 -6.28 -5.53 5.26
C GLY A 126 -6.09 -4.03 5.09
N GLU A 127 -6.26 -3.27 6.17
CA GLU A 127 -6.15 -1.80 6.16
C GLU A 127 -4.73 -1.30 6.46
N ALA A 128 -3.70 -2.08 6.09
CA ALA A 128 -2.32 -1.75 6.42
C ALA A 128 -1.91 -0.38 5.85
N LEU A 129 -1.22 0.43 6.65
CA LEU A 129 -0.72 1.74 6.24
C LEU A 129 0.78 1.66 5.97
N ALA A 130 1.18 2.05 4.76
CA ALA A 130 2.57 2.33 4.44
C ALA A 130 2.70 3.64 3.65
N LEU A 131 3.76 4.39 3.94
CA LEU A 131 4.12 5.64 3.28
C LEU A 131 5.60 5.57 2.89
N ILE A 132 5.95 6.06 1.70
CA ILE A 132 7.35 6.25 1.29
C ILE A 132 7.63 7.75 1.20
N GLY A 133 8.58 8.24 1.99
CA GLY A 133 9.12 9.60 1.94
C GLY A 133 10.31 9.65 1.00
N ARG A 134 10.29 10.61 0.08
CA ARG A 134 11.35 10.89 -0.90
C ARG A 134 11.65 12.39 -0.88
N ASN A 135 12.72 12.81 -1.56
CA ASN A 135 13.16 14.22 -1.63
C ASN A 135 12.07 15.23 -2.08
N PHE A 136 10.99 14.78 -2.74
CA PHE A 136 9.94 15.64 -3.28
C PHE A 136 8.58 15.47 -2.60
N GLY A 137 8.50 14.70 -1.51
CA GLY A 137 7.27 14.51 -0.73
C GLY A 137 7.03 13.07 -0.28
N VAL A 138 5.79 12.80 0.13
CA VAL A 138 5.37 11.50 0.68
C VAL A 138 4.31 10.86 -0.22
N GLU A 139 4.51 9.59 -0.56
CA GLU A 139 3.54 8.78 -1.29
C GLU A 139 2.94 7.71 -0.37
N LYS A 140 1.60 7.55 -0.42
CA LYS A 140 0.90 6.45 0.26
C LYS A 140 0.89 5.20 -0.60
N LEU A 141 1.01 4.04 0.02
CA LEU A 141 0.98 2.75 -0.65
C LEU A 141 -0.24 1.95 -0.15
N PRO A 142 -1.26 1.69 -0.99
CA PRO A 142 -1.45 2.20 -2.37
C PRO A 142 -1.79 3.71 -2.42
N PRO A 143 -1.51 4.40 -3.54
CA PRO A 143 -1.82 5.83 -3.69
C PRO A 143 -3.33 6.09 -3.78
N VAL A 144 -4.09 5.10 -4.23
CA VAL A 144 -5.56 5.14 -4.27
C VAL A 144 -6.11 4.13 -3.26
N LYS A 145 -7.09 4.56 -2.46
CA LYS A 145 -7.77 3.67 -1.51
C LYS A 145 -8.49 2.55 -2.30
N PRO A 146 -8.26 1.28 -1.95
CA PRO A 146 -8.92 0.18 -2.64
C PRO A 146 -10.42 0.12 -2.33
N ASP A 147 -11.22 -0.21 -3.34
CA ASP A 147 -12.69 -0.28 -3.26
C ASP A 147 -13.18 -1.31 -2.24
N HIS A 148 -12.44 -2.43 -2.13
CA HIS A 148 -12.71 -3.50 -1.18
C HIS A 148 -11.45 -3.86 -0.39
N ILE A 149 -11.64 -4.10 0.90
CA ILE A 149 -10.59 -4.53 1.82
C ILE A 149 -11.10 -5.72 2.62
N THR A 150 -10.50 -6.88 2.38
CA THR A 150 -10.65 -8.04 3.26
C THR A 150 -9.61 -7.99 4.39
N PRO A 151 -10.01 -7.89 5.67
CA PRO A 151 -9.08 -7.98 6.79
C PRO A 151 -8.41 -9.35 6.87
N LEU A 152 -7.16 -9.37 7.33
CA LEU A 152 -6.43 -10.61 7.63
C LEU A 152 -7.24 -11.45 8.62
N GLY A 153 -7.35 -12.75 8.34
CA GLY A 153 -8.03 -13.72 9.20
C GLY A 153 -9.56 -13.72 9.10
N ARG A 154 -10.18 -12.85 8.28
CA ARG A 154 -11.64 -12.84 8.10
C ARG A 154 -12.14 -14.04 7.29
N SER A 155 -11.44 -14.39 6.22
CA SER A 155 -11.80 -15.49 5.32
C SER A 155 -10.55 -16.27 4.87
N ALA A 156 -10.78 -17.44 4.29
CA ALA A 156 -9.69 -18.23 3.69
C ALA A 156 -9.00 -17.50 2.52
N GLY A 157 -9.75 -16.70 1.75
CA GLY A 157 -9.22 -15.77 0.75
C GLY A 157 -8.91 -14.40 1.34
N ILE A 158 -7.93 -13.70 0.74
CA ILE A 158 -7.54 -12.33 1.07
C ILE A 158 -7.17 -11.54 -0.18
N ASP A 159 -7.38 -10.23 -0.13
CA ASP A 159 -6.91 -9.30 -1.16
C ASP A 159 -5.45 -8.93 -0.87
N ILE A 160 -4.57 -9.25 -1.83
CA ILE A 160 -3.13 -9.03 -1.70
C ILE A 160 -2.70 -7.97 -2.72
N ARG A 161 -2.12 -6.88 -2.23
CA ARG A 161 -1.65 -5.76 -3.05
C ARG A 161 -0.14 -5.73 -3.04
N PHE A 162 0.49 -5.73 -4.21
CA PHE A 162 1.95 -5.70 -4.37
C PHE A 162 2.41 -4.32 -4.83
N PHE A 163 3.54 -3.89 -4.29
CA PHE A 163 4.21 -2.67 -4.69
C PHE A 163 5.70 -2.96 -4.92
N HIS A 164 6.29 -2.23 -5.84
CA HIS A 164 7.70 -2.33 -6.13
C HIS A 164 8.25 -0.92 -6.37
N ASN A 165 9.28 -0.56 -5.62
CA ASN A 165 9.91 0.75 -5.67
C ASN A 165 11.41 0.57 -5.78
N MET A 166 12.06 1.45 -6.55
CA MET A 166 13.51 1.64 -6.43
C MET A 166 13.77 2.62 -5.29
N LEU A 167 14.72 2.28 -4.44
CA LEU A 167 15.19 3.08 -3.32
C LEU A 167 16.36 3.96 -3.75
N GLU A 168 16.33 5.20 -3.31
CA GLU A 168 17.46 6.12 -3.33
C GLU A 168 18.02 6.31 -1.91
N PRO A 169 19.32 6.63 -1.75
CA PRO A 169 19.85 7.03 -0.45
C PRO A 169 19.04 8.23 0.11
N GLY A 170 18.64 8.13 1.38
CA GLY A 170 17.79 9.10 2.07
C GLY A 170 16.30 8.78 2.04
N ASP A 171 15.84 7.85 1.18
CA ASP A 171 14.44 7.41 1.17
C ASP A 171 14.04 6.83 2.53
N LYS A 172 12.82 7.12 2.96
CA LYS A 172 12.25 6.59 4.20
C LYS A 172 10.98 5.80 3.93
N LEU A 173 10.85 4.64 4.55
CA LEU A 173 9.62 3.85 4.55
C LEU A 173 9.00 3.90 5.95
N LEU A 174 7.76 4.36 6.05
CA LEU A 174 6.95 4.23 7.25
C LEU A 174 5.94 3.10 7.06
N MET A 175 5.91 2.16 7.99
CA MET A 175 4.84 1.17 8.13
C MET A 175 4.16 1.38 9.49
N ALA A 176 2.84 1.52 9.49
CA ALA A 176 2.12 2.04 10.66
C ALA A 176 0.75 1.38 10.86
N ASP A 177 0.21 1.51 12.07
CA ASP A 177 -1.10 1.00 12.41
C ASP A 177 -2.21 1.58 11.51
N PRO A 178 -3.19 0.75 11.07
CA PRO A 178 -4.35 1.20 10.28
C PRO A 178 -5.12 2.38 10.86
N ARG A 179 -5.06 2.55 12.19
CA ARG A 179 -5.72 3.64 12.92
C ARG A 179 -5.22 5.01 12.50
N LEU A 180 -3.99 5.11 12.01
CA LEU A 180 -3.41 6.34 11.47
C LEU A 180 -3.79 6.55 9.99
N GLY A 181 -4.44 5.58 9.34
CA GLY A 181 -4.75 5.62 7.91
C GLY A 181 -5.76 6.68 7.48
N HIS A 182 -6.48 7.28 8.42
CA HIS A 182 -7.42 8.39 8.19
C HIS A 182 -6.73 9.75 8.04
N LEU A 183 -5.46 9.84 8.46
CA LEU A 183 -4.65 11.05 8.36
C LEU A 183 -4.19 11.28 6.92
N SER A 184 -4.12 12.54 6.49
CA SER A 184 -3.57 12.90 5.17
C SER A 184 -2.08 12.56 5.11
N SER A 185 -1.59 12.12 3.95
CA SER A 185 -0.16 11.79 3.78
C SER A 185 0.76 12.98 4.00
N ASP A 186 0.31 14.19 3.66
CA ASP A 186 1.12 15.43 3.75
C ASP A 186 1.56 15.74 5.18
N ILE A 187 0.80 15.31 6.19
CA ILE A 187 1.18 15.60 7.59
C ILE A 187 2.43 14.81 8.01
N PHE A 188 2.70 13.68 7.35
CA PHE A 188 3.86 12.84 7.59
C PHE A 188 5.11 13.35 6.88
N GLU A 189 4.97 14.29 5.95
CA GLU A 189 6.11 14.88 5.21
C GLU A 189 7.15 15.45 6.17
N SER A 190 6.70 16.19 7.18
CA SER A 190 7.60 16.77 8.20
C SER A 190 8.38 15.75 9.03
N ALA A 191 8.03 14.46 8.98
CA ALA A 191 8.73 13.40 9.69
C ALA A 191 9.54 12.48 8.75
N LEU A 192 9.14 12.40 7.48
CA LEU A 192 9.70 11.45 6.51
C LEU A 192 10.64 12.11 5.50
N VAL A 193 10.61 13.44 5.37
CA VAL A 193 11.42 14.22 4.44
C VAL A 193 12.32 15.16 5.24
N ASP A 194 13.59 15.26 4.84
CA ASP A 194 14.62 16.18 5.39
C ASP A 194 14.94 16.08 6.90
N LEU A 195 14.40 15.08 7.60
CA LEU A 195 14.79 14.77 8.98
C LEU A 195 15.57 13.45 9.06
N GLU A 196 16.57 13.43 9.93
CA GLU A 196 17.25 12.22 10.39
C GLU A 196 16.28 11.33 11.21
N MET A 197 16.65 10.07 11.44
CA MET A 197 15.79 9.09 12.12
C MET A 197 15.22 9.54 13.47
N GLU A 198 16.06 9.94 14.42
CA GLU A 198 15.65 10.32 15.79
C GLU A 198 14.63 11.49 15.82
N PRO A 199 14.91 12.66 15.20
CA PRO A 199 13.92 13.74 15.14
C PRO A 199 12.67 13.35 14.33
N GLY A 200 12.81 12.50 13.31
CA GLY A 200 11.68 11.94 12.58
C GLY A 200 10.75 11.10 13.48
N LEU A 201 11.30 10.22 14.32
CA LEU A 201 10.53 9.44 15.30
C LEU A 201 9.83 10.33 16.34
N ALA A 202 10.53 11.35 16.85
CA ALA A 202 9.92 12.31 17.77
C ALA A 202 8.74 13.04 17.11
N ARG A 203 8.89 13.43 15.84
CA ARG A 203 7.81 14.05 15.07
C ARG A 203 6.63 13.11 14.84
N LEU A 204 6.89 11.84 14.54
CA LEU A 204 5.84 10.82 14.44
C LEU A 204 5.11 10.63 15.78
N ALA A 205 5.81 10.68 16.90
CA ALA A 205 5.18 10.60 18.22
C ALA A 205 4.24 11.78 18.49
N GLU A 206 4.63 12.99 18.11
CA GLU A 206 3.76 14.17 18.16
C GLU A 206 2.50 14.00 17.29
N LEU A 207 2.65 13.43 16.09
CA LEU A 207 1.53 13.19 15.16
C LEU A 207 0.53 12.15 15.69
N VAL A 208 1.00 11.11 16.39
CA VAL A 208 0.13 10.15 17.07
C VAL A 208 -0.63 10.83 18.23
N GLY A 209 0.03 11.78 18.91
CA GLY A 209 -0.58 12.58 19.97
C GLY A 209 -1.14 11.71 21.10
N PRO A 210 -2.40 11.92 21.55
CA PRO A 210 -3.01 11.14 22.62
C PRO A 210 -3.45 9.73 22.20
N GLY A 211 -3.20 9.34 20.95
CA GLY A 211 -3.63 8.07 20.37
C GLY A 211 -2.81 6.86 20.85
N THR A 212 -3.09 5.73 20.21
CA THR A 212 -2.33 4.49 20.36
C THR A 212 -1.89 4.04 18.98
N GLY A 213 -0.62 3.70 18.83
CA GLY A 213 -0.06 3.30 17.54
C GLY A 213 1.30 2.63 17.66
N ARG A 214 1.54 1.69 16.76
CA ARG A 214 2.84 1.04 16.51
C ARG A 214 3.33 1.45 15.13
N LEU A 215 4.54 1.98 15.07
CA LEU A 215 5.15 2.47 13.84
C LEU A 215 6.55 1.85 13.68
N LEU A 216 6.88 1.53 12.44
CA LEU A 216 8.20 1.14 11.99
C LEU A 216 8.65 2.14 10.93
N LEU A 217 9.67 2.92 11.27
CA LEU A 217 10.35 3.82 10.35
C LEU A 217 11.64 3.15 9.88
N ILE A 218 11.84 3.06 8.57
CA ILE A 218 13.06 2.56 7.95
C ILE A 218 13.68 3.70 7.14
N GLU A 219 14.96 3.97 7.35
CA GLU A 219 15.74 4.89 6.54
C GLU A 219 16.77 4.11 5.72
N PHE A 220 16.80 4.35 4.42
CA PHE A 220 17.71 3.68 3.50
C PHE A 220 18.89 4.60 3.21
N SER A 221 20.09 4.23 3.68
CA SER A 221 21.29 5.06 3.55
C SER A 221 22.41 4.29 2.86
N ASP A 222 23.26 4.99 2.11
CA ASP A 222 24.50 4.44 1.56
C ASP A 222 25.69 4.59 2.51
N ASP A 223 25.51 5.30 3.63
CA ASP A 223 26.51 5.39 4.68
C ASP A 223 26.74 4.02 5.33
N PRO A 224 28.00 3.60 5.54
CA PRO A 224 28.30 2.40 6.28
C PRO A 224 27.94 2.63 7.75
N LEU A 225 26.76 2.14 8.18
CA LEU A 225 26.44 2.05 9.59
C LEU A 225 27.37 1.00 10.21
N ASP A 226 28.01 1.35 11.32
CA ASP A 226 28.46 0.34 12.28
C ASP A 226 27.22 -0.44 12.71
N ASP A 227 27.25 -1.77 12.50
CA ASP A 227 26.26 -2.80 12.80
C ASP A 227 24.88 -2.28 13.27
N MET A 228 23.84 -2.57 12.47
CA MET A 228 22.44 -2.49 12.93
C MET A 228 22.39 -2.96 14.40
N PRO A 229 21.74 -2.22 15.32
CA PRO A 229 21.51 -2.79 16.63
C PRO A 229 20.82 -4.12 16.39
N GLU A 230 21.49 -5.21 16.76
CA GLU A 230 20.89 -6.53 16.77
C GLU A 230 19.66 -6.40 17.68
N THR A 231 18.48 -6.17 17.11
CA THR A 231 17.24 -6.71 17.66
C THR A 231 17.25 -8.22 17.40
N GLY A 232 18.37 -8.85 17.77
CA GLY A 232 18.64 -10.25 17.90
C GLY A 232 18.56 -10.55 19.39
N GLY A 233 17.36 -10.38 19.95
CA GLY A 233 16.94 -11.24 21.02
C GLY A 233 17.08 -12.66 20.47
N ARG A 234 18.21 -13.31 20.78
CA ARG A 234 18.36 -14.76 20.64
C ARG A 234 17.04 -15.33 21.15
N ALA A 235 16.27 -15.97 20.27
CA ALA A 235 15.22 -16.87 20.68
C ALA A 235 15.90 -17.89 21.60
N ARG A 236 15.90 -17.61 22.91
CA ARG A 236 16.16 -18.63 23.90
C ARG A 236 15.02 -19.60 23.66
N ILE A 237 15.38 -20.77 23.15
CA ILE A 237 14.58 -21.97 23.29
C ILE A 237 14.40 -22.11 24.81
N ALA A 238 13.35 -21.49 25.34
CA ALA A 238 12.91 -21.71 26.69
C ALA A 238 12.42 -23.15 26.70
N GLU A 239 13.16 -24.01 27.40
CA GLU A 239 12.72 -25.36 27.71
C GLU A 239 11.32 -25.27 28.32
N ARG A 240 10.31 -25.69 27.55
CA ARG A 240 8.94 -25.81 28.02
C ARG A 240 8.91 -26.70 29.27
N PRO A 241 8.24 -26.30 30.36
CA PRO A 241 7.78 -27.27 31.35
C PRO A 241 6.71 -28.15 30.71
N ARG A 242 6.97 -29.45 30.67
CA ARG A 242 5.97 -30.48 30.36
C ARG A 242 4.83 -30.40 31.38
N ASN A 243 3.59 -30.18 30.93
CA ASN A 243 2.46 -31.06 31.26
C ASN A 243 1.24 -30.91 30.30
N ARG A 244 0.78 -32.09 29.88
CA ARG A 244 -0.31 -32.56 28.98
C ARG A 244 -1.75 -32.05 29.27
N PRO A 245 -2.80 -32.47 28.51
CA PRO A 245 -2.96 -32.53 27.03
C PRO A 245 -4.38 -32.12 26.55
N ILE A 246 -4.59 -31.82 25.25
CA ILE A 246 -5.84 -32.18 24.54
C ILE A 246 -5.46 -32.72 23.15
N GLY A 247 -5.94 -33.93 22.82
CA GLY A 247 -5.75 -34.62 21.53
C GLY A 247 -6.52 -33.95 20.38
N ALA A 248 -6.39 -34.35 19.11
CA ALA A 248 -5.98 -35.63 18.58
C ALA A 248 -5.41 -35.52 17.14
N ALA A 249 -4.55 -36.48 16.83
CA ALA A 249 -4.27 -37.11 15.53
C ALA A 249 -3.76 -36.28 14.33
N ARG A 250 -2.44 -36.36 14.11
CA ARG A 250 -1.84 -36.45 12.77
C ARG A 250 -1.26 -37.85 12.58
N PRO A 251 -1.38 -38.50 11.40
CA PRO A 251 -0.53 -39.63 11.06
C PRO A 251 0.81 -39.13 10.48
N ASN A 252 1.88 -39.73 10.99
CA ASN A 252 3.28 -39.59 10.60
C ASN A 252 3.56 -40.09 9.19
N ILE A 253 4.59 -39.55 8.54
CA ILE A 253 5.66 -40.39 7.97
C ILE A 253 7.03 -39.74 8.25
N ASN A 254 7.89 -40.54 8.90
CA ASN A 254 9.33 -40.34 9.16
C ASN A 254 10.15 -40.31 7.86
N VAL A 255 11.35 -39.72 7.91
CA VAL A 255 12.66 -40.33 7.60
C VAL A 255 13.68 -39.24 7.93
N GLU A 256 14.13 -39.15 9.18
CA GLU A 256 15.40 -39.73 9.64
C GLU A 256 16.56 -39.61 8.65
N GLN A 257 17.56 -38.84 9.09
CA GLN A 257 18.94 -39.28 9.10
C GLN A 257 19.49 -39.75 7.76
N THR A 258 20.15 -38.82 7.07
CA THR A 258 21.35 -39.21 6.34
C THR A 258 22.45 -38.18 6.54
N ALA A 259 23.63 -38.71 6.84
CA ALA A 259 24.93 -38.09 6.72
C ALA A 259 25.33 -37.04 7.77
N ARG A 260 25.68 -37.59 8.94
CA ARG A 260 26.86 -37.17 9.70
C ARG A 260 28.12 -37.12 8.80
N ARG A 261 29.00 -36.15 9.09
CA ARG A 261 30.48 -36.18 8.99
C ARG A 261 31.12 -36.15 7.59
N ALA A 262 31.63 -34.98 7.23
CA ALA A 262 32.87 -34.68 6.49
C ALA A 262 32.90 -33.14 6.36
N THR A 263 33.93 -32.35 6.64
CA THR A 263 35.35 -32.55 6.92
C THR A 263 35.82 -31.21 7.50
N ALA A 264 36.61 -31.26 8.57
CA ALA A 264 37.48 -30.15 8.93
C ALA A 264 38.59 -30.05 7.89
N GLU A 265 39.00 -28.82 7.56
CA GLU A 265 40.35 -28.38 7.13
C GLU A 265 40.25 -27.24 6.12
N THR A 266 40.37 -26.01 6.60
CA THR A 266 41.16 -24.92 5.98
C THR A 266 41.07 -23.69 6.88
N ALA A 267 41.94 -23.68 7.89
CA ALA A 267 42.33 -22.45 8.56
C ALA A 267 43.51 -21.85 7.79
N ARG A 268 43.46 -20.53 7.56
CA ARG A 268 44.55 -19.53 7.74
C ARG A 268 44.50 -18.43 6.68
N GLY A 269 44.30 -17.20 7.13
CA GLY A 269 44.74 -16.02 6.38
C GLY A 269 43.99 -14.76 6.79
N LEU A 270 44.68 -13.88 7.52
CA LEU A 270 44.30 -12.50 7.89
C LEU A 270 43.32 -12.31 9.05
N SER A 271 43.83 -12.39 10.28
CA SER A 271 43.30 -11.63 11.43
C SER A 271 44.40 -10.93 12.24
N ARG A 272 45.41 -10.39 11.54
CA ARG A 272 46.36 -9.43 12.13
C ARG A 272 46.27 -8.13 11.35
N LEU A 273 45.44 -7.23 11.87
CA LEU A 273 45.24 -5.80 11.61
C LEU A 273 43.81 -5.57 12.13
N THR A 274 43.47 -4.92 13.24
CA THR A 274 44.14 -3.90 14.06
C THR A 274 43.40 -3.82 15.39
N GLY A 275 43.98 -4.33 16.49
CA GLY A 275 43.48 -4.14 17.86
C GLY A 275 44.06 -2.88 18.52
N GLY A 276 44.11 -1.75 17.80
CA GLY A 276 44.95 -0.60 18.17
C GLY A 276 44.35 0.78 17.92
N PHE A 277 43.03 0.91 17.78
CA PHE A 277 42.37 2.21 17.62
C PHE A 277 41.52 2.65 18.83
N ALA A 278 41.27 1.77 19.79
CA ALA A 278 40.42 2.06 20.96
C ALA A 278 41.10 2.88 22.06
N SER A 279 42.38 3.26 21.94
CA SER A 279 43.10 4.07 22.94
C SER A 279 43.37 5.51 22.52
N LEU A 280 42.97 5.92 21.31
CA LEU A 280 43.26 7.26 20.77
C LEU A 280 42.09 8.26 20.87
N LEU A 281 40.87 7.80 21.19
CA LEU A 281 39.68 8.66 21.28
C LEU A 281 39.34 9.13 22.71
N ALA A 282 40.10 8.71 23.72
CA ALA A 282 39.88 9.17 25.10
C ALA A 282 40.59 10.50 25.44
N ARG A 283 41.19 11.20 24.46
CA ARG A 283 42.04 12.38 24.74
C ARG A 283 41.54 13.74 24.24
N PHE A 284 40.32 13.83 23.72
CA PHE A 284 39.69 15.13 23.43
C PHE A 284 38.68 15.50 24.52
N ARG A 285 39.20 15.93 25.67
CA ARG A 285 38.52 16.88 26.56
C ARG A 285 39.37 18.16 26.58
N PRO A 286 38.78 19.34 26.32
CA PRO A 286 39.51 20.59 26.47
C PRO A 286 39.64 20.89 27.96
N ALA A 287 40.88 21.06 28.43
CA ALA A 287 41.18 21.70 29.71
C ALA A 287 42.26 22.76 29.46
N GLU A 288 42.11 23.85 30.20
CA GLU A 288 42.74 25.17 30.13
C GLU A 288 44.27 25.22 29.93
N PRO A 289 44.81 26.36 29.47
CA PRO A 289 46.21 26.48 29.12
C PRO A 289 47.04 26.66 30.38
N ASN A 290 48.12 25.88 30.54
CA ASN A 290 49.33 26.37 31.16
C ASN A 290 50.57 25.55 30.77
N GLU A 291 51.59 26.33 30.38
CA GLU A 291 53.04 26.17 30.48
C GLU A 291 53.74 24.92 29.91
N PHE A 292 54.50 25.23 28.85
CA PHE A 292 55.75 24.63 28.33
C PHE A 292 56.36 23.42 29.05
N ASP A 293 56.59 22.35 28.28
CA ASP A 293 57.91 21.68 28.25
C ASP A 293 58.19 21.03 26.88
N ASP A 294 59.44 21.14 26.47
CA ASP A 294 60.05 20.68 25.23
C ASP A 294 59.97 19.16 25.05
N ARG A 295 59.63 18.70 23.81
CA ARG A 295 60.32 17.60 23.09
C ARG A 295 59.67 17.28 21.72
N LYS A 296 60.49 17.47 20.67
CA LYS A 296 60.46 16.88 19.30
C LYS A 296 59.10 16.41 18.73
N ALA A 297 58.53 17.22 17.84
CA ALA A 297 57.37 16.86 17.02
C ALA A 297 57.69 15.81 15.92
N PRO A 298 56.84 14.79 15.70
CA PRO A 298 56.99 13.84 14.60
C PRO A 298 56.29 14.31 13.32
N ILE A 299 56.95 14.11 12.18
CA ILE A 299 56.63 14.58 10.81
C ILE A 299 55.42 13.84 10.18
N ALA A 300 54.41 13.44 10.96
CA ALA A 300 53.37 12.51 10.48
C ALA A 300 52.17 13.17 9.76
N LEU A 301 51.90 14.45 10.00
CA LEU A 301 50.67 15.11 9.52
C LEU A 301 50.67 15.51 8.02
N PRO A 302 51.74 16.08 7.43
CA PRO A 302 51.68 16.58 6.05
C PRO A 302 51.67 15.45 5.00
N THR A 303 52.23 14.28 5.32
CA THR A 303 52.36 13.15 4.39
C THR A 303 51.02 12.44 4.15
N LEU A 304 50.14 12.41 5.15
CA LEU A 304 48.82 11.77 5.06
C LEU A 304 47.85 12.61 4.21
N LEU A 305 47.94 13.93 4.31
CA LEU A 305 47.14 14.87 3.51
C LEU A 305 47.49 14.82 2.01
N ALA A 306 48.77 14.57 1.67
CA ALA A 306 49.24 14.47 0.30
C ALA A 306 48.74 13.22 -0.46
N LEU A 307 48.38 12.14 0.25
CA LEU A 307 47.85 10.91 -0.34
C LEU A 307 46.34 10.96 -0.57
N LEU A 308 45.63 11.74 0.25
CA LEU A 308 44.16 11.74 0.32
C LEU A 308 43.53 12.59 -0.79
N ILE A 309 44.14 13.73 -1.13
CA ILE A 309 43.66 14.65 -2.17
C ILE A 309 43.60 13.99 -3.56
N PRO A 310 44.62 13.27 -4.07
CA PRO A 310 44.56 12.63 -5.38
C PRO A 310 43.45 11.57 -5.49
N ILE A 311 43.14 10.86 -4.39
CA ILE A 311 42.12 9.82 -4.35
C ILE A 311 40.72 10.44 -4.44
N ILE A 312 40.46 11.53 -3.72
CA ILE A 312 39.19 12.27 -3.78
C ILE A 312 38.98 12.83 -5.19
N VAL A 313 40.00 13.42 -5.79
CA VAL A 313 39.91 13.97 -7.16
C VAL A 313 39.60 12.86 -8.17
N ALA A 314 40.25 11.69 -8.07
CA ALA A 314 39.95 10.55 -8.94
C ALA A 314 38.51 10.03 -8.76
N ALA A 315 37.98 10.00 -7.53
CA ALA A 315 36.61 9.61 -7.25
C ALA A 315 35.59 10.59 -7.85
N VAL A 316 35.80 11.90 -7.68
CA VAL A 316 34.94 12.96 -8.24
C VAL A 316 34.94 12.92 -9.77
N VAL A 317 36.11 12.79 -10.39
CA VAL A 317 36.23 12.71 -11.86
C VAL A 317 35.54 11.45 -12.41
N THR A 318 35.62 10.33 -11.68
CA THR A 318 34.97 9.07 -12.07
C THR A 318 33.44 9.16 -11.94
N GLY A 319 32.93 9.79 -10.88
CA GLY A 319 31.49 10.02 -10.69
C GLY A 319 30.87 10.87 -11.82
N VAL A 320 31.54 11.96 -12.20
CA VAL A 320 31.08 12.86 -13.29
C VAL A 320 31.06 12.17 -14.66
N TYR A 321 31.94 11.17 -14.89
CA TYR A 321 31.97 10.42 -16.14
C TYR A 321 30.86 9.37 -16.27
N LEU A 322 30.42 8.79 -15.15
CA LEU A 322 29.33 7.80 -15.13
C LEU A 322 27.95 8.46 -15.26
N GLN A 323 27.76 9.67 -14.71
CA GLN A 323 26.49 10.38 -14.75
C GLN A 323 26.15 10.93 -16.14
N ARG A 324 27.15 11.39 -16.92
CA ARG A 324 26.94 11.90 -18.29
C ARG A 324 26.48 10.85 -19.30
N ASN A 325 26.80 9.57 -19.09
CA ASN A 325 26.49 8.51 -20.04
C ASN A 325 25.00 8.10 -20.02
N ILE A 326 24.33 8.20 -18.86
CA ILE A 326 22.92 7.80 -18.70
C ILE A 326 21.99 8.85 -19.31
N GLU A 327 22.28 10.14 -19.10
CA GLU A 327 21.48 11.23 -19.65
C GLU A 327 21.50 11.27 -21.18
N GLN A 328 22.66 11.00 -21.80
CA GLN A 328 22.76 10.90 -23.26
C GLN A 328 21.93 9.72 -23.79
N GLN A 329 22.03 8.54 -23.18
CA GLN A 329 21.30 7.35 -23.62
C GLN A 329 19.77 7.46 -23.45
N LEU A 330 19.32 8.19 -22.44
CA LEU A 330 17.89 8.46 -22.23
C LEU A 330 17.38 9.49 -23.24
N SER A 331 18.15 10.57 -23.45
CA SER A 331 17.79 11.63 -24.40
C SER A 331 17.73 11.09 -25.84
N GLU A 332 18.66 10.24 -26.25
CA GLU A 332 18.65 9.56 -27.55
C GLU A 332 17.39 8.70 -27.74
N ARG A 333 16.97 7.95 -26.71
CA ARG A 333 15.75 7.13 -26.76
C ARG A 333 14.49 7.96 -26.79
N GLN A 334 14.42 9.02 -25.99
CA GLN A 334 13.30 9.96 -26.01
C GLN A 334 13.16 10.63 -27.39
N GLN A 335 14.27 10.97 -28.04
CA GLN A 335 14.26 11.49 -29.42
C GLN A 335 13.73 10.45 -30.40
N ALA A 336 14.21 9.20 -30.34
CA ALA A 336 13.73 8.12 -31.20
C ALA A 336 12.22 7.84 -31.00
N MET A 337 11.73 7.86 -29.76
CA MET A 337 10.30 7.72 -29.45
C MET A 337 9.48 8.85 -30.06
N ASN A 338 9.92 10.11 -29.95
CA ASN A 338 9.24 11.25 -30.56
C ASN A 338 9.23 11.15 -32.10
N GLU A 339 10.33 10.72 -32.70
CA GLU A 339 10.42 10.52 -34.16
C GLU A 339 9.44 9.44 -34.62
N LEU A 340 9.37 8.30 -33.93
CA LEU A 340 8.43 7.23 -34.25
C LEU A 340 6.97 7.66 -34.09
N ILE A 341 6.64 8.45 -33.07
CA ILE A 341 5.30 9.03 -32.93
C ILE A 341 5.00 9.95 -34.13
N ALA A 342 5.93 10.82 -34.52
CA ALA A 342 5.75 11.71 -35.66
C ALA A 342 5.56 10.94 -36.98
N LEU A 343 6.29 9.83 -37.17
CA LEU A 343 6.12 8.93 -38.32
C LEU A 343 4.77 8.20 -38.28
N ALA A 344 4.31 7.77 -37.11
CA ALA A 344 3.01 7.15 -36.91
C ALA A 344 1.86 8.12 -37.21
N ASP A 345 2.00 9.38 -36.82
CA ASP A 345 1.01 10.42 -37.06
C ASP A 345 1.00 10.91 -38.53
N ALA A 346 2.12 10.75 -39.25
CA ALA A 346 2.27 11.18 -40.64
C ALA A 346 1.85 10.14 -41.69
N THR A 347 1.66 8.87 -41.29
CA THR A 347 1.26 7.80 -42.22
C THR A 347 -0.25 7.64 -42.27
N ASP A 348 -0.80 7.53 -43.49
CA ASP A 348 -2.22 7.25 -43.72
C ASP A 348 -2.56 5.75 -43.59
N GLU A 349 -1.55 4.88 -43.45
CA GLU A 349 -1.73 3.44 -43.35
C GLU A 349 -1.79 2.95 -41.89
N PRO A 350 -2.94 2.47 -41.39
CA PRO A 350 -3.11 2.11 -39.98
C PRO A 350 -2.26 0.90 -39.56
N ALA A 351 -1.91 0.01 -40.48
CA ALA A 351 -1.03 -1.12 -40.20
C ALA A 351 0.41 -0.67 -39.89
N ILE A 352 0.89 0.34 -40.61
CA ILE A 352 2.22 0.93 -40.42
C ILE A 352 2.24 1.80 -39.16
N ALA A 353 1.22 2.63 -38.96
CA ALA A 353 1.08 3.44 -37.73
C ALA A 353 1.10 2.56 -36.47
N ARG A 354 0.42 1.40 -36.50
CA ARG A 354 0.42 0.43 -35.39
C ARG A 354 1.83 -0.07 -35.06
N GLN A 355 2.64 -0.38 -36.07
CA GLN A 355 4.01 -0.85 -35.86
C GLN A 355 4.87 0.22 -35.18
N TYR A 356 4.76 1.48 -35.61
CA TYR A 356 5.49 2.59 -34.99
C TYR A 356 5.08 2.83 -33.54
N TYR A 357 3.78 2.83 -33.22
CA TYR A 357 3.35 2.99 -31.83
C TYR A 357 3.76 1.81 -30.93
N GLN A 358 3.73 0.57 -31.44
CA GLN A 358 4.24 -0.60 -30.71
C GLN A 358 5.75 -0.48 -30.43
N GLU A 359 6.50 0.04 -31.40
CA GLU A 359 7.94 0.29 -31.24
C GLU A 359 8.22 1.38 -30.19
N VAL A 360 7.39 2.41 -30.10
CA VAL A 360 7.48 3.42 -29.04
C VAL A 360 7.26 2.79 -27.65
N ILE A 361 6.27 1.90 -27.51
CA ILE A 361 6.03 1.18 -26.25
C ILE A 361 7.24 0.30 -25.89
N ARG A 362 7.82 -0.39 -26.88
CA ARG A 362 9.03 -1.20 -26.70
C ARG A 362 10.22 -0.35 -26.22
N LEU A 363 10.44 0.81 -26.83
CA LEU A 363 11.47 1.76 -26.41
C LEU A 363 11.19 2.37 -25.03
N ALA A 364 9.92 2.59 -24.68
CA ALA A 364 9.54 3.04 -23.34
C ALA A 364 9.89 1.99 -22.28
N ASP A 365 9.60 0.71 -22.53
CA ASP A 365 9.96 -0.39 -21.65
C ASP A 365 11.49 -0.50 -21.48
N GLU A 366 12.26 -0.32 -22.57
CA GLU A 366 13.73 -0.24 -22.48
C GLU A 366 14.20 0.97 -21.69
N ALA A 367 13.61 2.15 -21.90
CA ALA A 367 13.98 3.37 -21.19
C ALA A 367 13.67 3.27 -19.68
N GLU A 368 12.59 2.59 -19.30
CA GLU A 368 12.28 2.29 -17.89
C GLU A 368 13.36 1.39 -17.23
N THR A 369 14.07 0.56 -17.99
CA THR A 369 15.22 -0.20 -17.44
C THR A 369 16.44 0.69 -17.13
N ILE A 370 16.55 1.84 -17.80
CA ILE A 370 17.65 2.79 -17.64
C ILE A 370 17.33 3.81 -16.53
N ARG A 371 16.11 4.38 -16.55
CA ARG A 371 15.61 5.32 -15.54
C ARG A 371 14.11 5.08 -15.32
N ARG A 372 13.75 4.47 -14.19
CA ARG A 372 12.36 4.22 -13.81
C ARG A 372 11.67 5.54 -13.42
N GLY A 373 10.39 5.67 -13.79
CA GLY A 373 9.56 6.81 -13.39
C GLY A 373 9.84 8.12 -14.15
N ASP A 374 10.52 8.06 -15.30
CA ASP A 374 10.76 9.26 -16.12
C ASP A 374 9.43 9.78 -16.72
N GLY A 375 9.08 11.02 -16.38
CA GLY A 375 7.81 11.64 -16.78
C GLY A 375 7.67 11.84 -18.29
N ASP A 376 8.76 12.09 -19.00
CA ASP A 376 8.74 12.23 -20.46
C ASP A 376 8.55 10.88 -21.15
N VAL A 377 9.23 9.83 -20.69
CA VAL A 377 9.01 8.46 -21.19
C VAL A 377 7.55 8.04 -20.96
N LEU A 378 6.99 8.32 -19.78
CA LEU A 378 5.59 8.04 -19.47
C LEU A 378 4.63 8.81 -20.40
N ARG A 379 4.88 10.10 -20.63
CA ARG A 379 4.09 10.92 -21.54
C ARG A 379 4.09 10.37 -22.96
N LEU A 380 5.24 9.97 -23.47
CA LEU A 380 5.39 9.40 -24.81
C LEU A 380 4.73 8.00 -24.92
N ARG A 381 4.82 7.18 -23.87
CA ARG A 381 4.11 5.90 -23.77
C ARG A 381 2.60 6.11 -23.84
N LEU A 382 2.07 7.07 -23.09
CA LEU A 382 0.63 7.40 -23.10
C LEU A 382 0.19 7.89 -24.48
N ALA A 383 0.99 8.72 -25.15
CA ALA A 383 0.71 9.18 -26.51
C ALA A 383 0.63 8.00 -27.51
N ALA A 384 1.59 7.08 -27.48
CA ALA A 384 1.57 5.90 -28.34
C ALA A 384 0.39 4.96 -28.04
N THR A 385 0.06 4.78 -26.76
CA THR A 385 -1.09 3.96 -26.35
C THR A 385 -2.41 4.58 -26.83
N ALA A 386 -2.56 5.90 -26.73
CA ALA A 386 -3.72 6.62 -27.25
C ALA A 386 -3.83 6.54 -28.80
N GLY A 387 -2.68 6.52 -29.49
CA GLY A 387 -2.61 6.26 -30.93
C GLY A 387 -3.11 4.87 -31.30
N LEU A 388 -2.69 3.84 -30.57
CA LEU A 388 -3.19 2.47 -30.73
C LEU A 388 -4.68 2.35 -30.44
N ASP A 389 -5.15 2.93 -29.33
CA ASP A 389 -6.57 2.94 -28.97
C ASP A 389 -7.43 3.55 -30.10
N ARG A 390 -6.95 4.63 -30.76
CA ARG A 390 -7.63 5.25 -31.91
C ARG A 390 -7.70 4.32 -33.13
N ILE A 391 -6.62 3.60 -33.43
CA ILE A 391 -6.57 2.63 -34.53
C ILE A 391 -7.50 1.44 -34.25
N GLU A 392 -7.61 1.03 -32.99
CA GLU A 392 -8.42 -0.12 -32.55
C GLU A 392 -9.88 0.23 -32.27
N GLY A 393 -10.26 1.51 -32.31
CA GLY A 393 -11.61 1.96 -31.99
C GLY A 393 -11.96 1.78 -30.52
N VAL A 394 -10.96 1.68 -29.64
CA VAL A 394 -11.13 1.52 -28.20
C VAL A 394 -11.32 2.90 -27.57
N GLN A 395 -12.49 3.14 -26.99
CA GLN A 395 -12.74 4.33 -26.18
C GLN A 395 -12.63 3.96 -24.70
N ARG A 396 -11.57 4.43 -24.04
CA ARG A 396 -11.43 4.27 -22.59
C ARG A 396 -12.44 5.16 -21.88
N LEU A 397 -13.24 4.57 -20.99
CA LEU A 397 -14.16 5.32 -20.14
C LEU A 397 -13.38 5.93 -18.98
N ASN A 398 -13.37 7.26 -18.91
CA ASN A 398 -12.87 7.98 -17.75
C ASN A 398 -14.02 8.09 -16.75
N THR A 399 -13.96 7.30 -15.67
CA THR A 399 -14.93 7.38 -14.59
C THR A 399 -14.47 8.41 -13.55
N ARG A 400 -15.41 9.16 -13.00
CA ARG A 400 -15.19 10.10 -11.89
C ARG A 400 -16.24 9.84 -10.84
N THR A 401 -15.81 9.66 -9.59
CA THR A 401 -16.75 9.53 -8.47
C THR A 401 -17.40 10.88 -8.20
N ILE A 402 -18.73 10.92 -8.22
CA ILE A 402 -19.52 12.12 -7.93
C ILE A 402 -20.06 12.14 -6.49
N PHE A 403 -20.27 10.98 -5.86
CA PHE A 403 -20.76 10.85 -4.50
C PHE A 403 -20.38 9.49 -3.90
N THR A 404 -20.14 9.44 -2.59
CA THR A 404 -19.84 8.21 -1.84
C THR A 404 -20.78 8.11 -0.64
N HIS A 405 -21.52 7.01 -0.54
CA HIS A 405 -22.41 6.76 0.60
C HIS A 405 -21.61 6.32 1.83
N VAL A 406 -22.06 6.71 3.03
CA VAL A 406 -21.43 6.35 4.31
C VAL A 406 -21.75 4.89 4.71
N SER A 407 -22.86 4.35 4.21
CA SER A 407 -23.30 2.96 4.38
C SER A 407 -23.18 2.17 3.07
N GLU A 408 -23.14 0.84 3.16
CA GLU A 408 -23.20 -0.06 2.00
C GLU A 408 -24.57 0.08 1.30
N ALA A 409 -24.68 1.05 0.38
CA ALA A 409 -25.82 1.22 -0.52
C ALA A 409 -25.67 0.31 -1.74
N ASP A 410 -26.73 -0.38 -2.14
CA ASP A 410 -26.78 -1.16 -3.38
C ASP A 410 -27.67 -0.43 -4.41
N LEU A 411 -27.04 0.37 -5.28
CA LEU A 411 -27.74 1.17 -6.28
C LEU A 411 -28.06 0.32 -7.52
N GLN A 412 -29.31 -0.14 -7.65
CA GLN A 412 -29.70 -1.05 -8.74
C GLN A 412 -30.27 -0.33 -9.97
N SER A 413 -30.99 0.77 -9.77
CA SER A 413 -31.63 1.52 -10.87
C SER A 413 -31.14 2.95 -10.85
N VAL A 414 -30.26 3.33 -11.78
CA VAL A 414 -29.72 4.69 -11.91
C VAL A 414 -30.22 5.29 -13.23
N ILE A 415 -30.96 6.40 -13.13
CA ILE A 415 -31.55 7.05 -14.30
C ILE A 415 -31.25 8.55 -14.32
N PHE A 416 -31.12 9.08 -15.53
CA PHE A 416 -30.91 10.50 -15.79
C PHE A 416 -32.23 11.18 -16.13
N ARG A 417 -32.38 12.44 -15.74
CA ARG A 417 -33.45 13.29 -16.30
C ARG A 417 -33.19 13.53 -17.78
N GLU A 418 -34.25 13.47 -18.57
CA GLU A 418 -34.17 13.78 -20.00
C GLU A 418 -33.88 15.27 -20.23
N GLY A 419 -33.08 15.57 -21.26
CA GLY A 419 -32.84 16.94 -21.74
C GLY A 419 -31.62 17.68 -21.16
N LEU A 420 -30.60 16.99 -20.64
CA LEU A 420 -29.38 17.61 -20.06
C LEU A 420 -29.64 18.60 -18.93
N ASN A 421 -30.76 18.43 -18.20
CA ASN A 421 -31.16 19.37 -17.16
C ASN A 421 -30.51 19.11 -15.79
N GLY A 422 -29.47 18.26 -15.77
CA GLY A 422 -28.83 17.76 -14.56
C GLY A 422 -29.75 16.89 -13.70
N GLY A 423 -29.15 16.22 -12.72
CA GLY A 423 -29.86 15.42 -11.75
C GLY A 423 -29.97 13.93 -12.10
N ILE A 424 -29.59 13.10 -11.14
CA ILE A 424 -29.59 11.64 -11.24
C ILE A 424 -30.56 11.10 -10.19
N PHE A 425 -31.39 10.13 -10.54
CA PHE A 425 -32.15 9.36 -9.56
C PHE A 425 -31.55 7.98 -9.40
N ALA A 426 -31.42 7.50 -8.17
CA ALA A 426 -31.00 6.13 -7.91
C ALA A 426 -31.88 5.46 -6.87
N LEU A 427 -32.12 4.16 -7.04
CA LEU A 427 -32.76 3.31 -6.05
C LEU A 427 -31.70 2.52 -5.29
N ASP A 428 -31.62 2.75 -3.98
CA ASP A 428 -30.92 1.87 -3.05
C ASP A 428 -31.86 0.72 -2.66
N ALA A 429 -31.57 -0.48 -3.17
CA ALA A 429 -32.38 -1.67 -2.94
C ALA A 429 -32.25 -2.22 -1.50
N VAL A 430 -31.11 -1.96 -0.83
CA VAL A 430 -30.86 -2.43 0.54
C VAL A 430 -31.59 -1.54 1.54
N GLN A 431 -31.47 -0.23 1.38
CA GLN A 431 -32.14 0.73 2.27
C GLN A 431 -33.59 0.98 1.87
N ASN A 432 -33.99 0.57 0.67
CA ASN A 432 -35.29 0.83 0.07
C ASN A 432 -35.58 2.34 0.05
N ILE A 433 -34.62 3.11 -0.49
CA ILE A 433 -34.64 4.56 -0.59
C ILE A 433 -34.41 4.96 -2.04
N VAL A 434 -35.19 5.93 -2.53
CA VAL A 434 -34.96 6.57 -3.82
C VAL A 434 -34.30 7.92 -3.57
N TYR A 435 -33.07 8.06 -4.03
CA TYR A 435 -32.28 9.29 -3.94
C TYR A 435 -32.39 10.13 -5.21
N TYR A 436 -32.28 11.44 -5.06
CA TYR A 436 -32.02 12.40 -6.11
C TYR A 436 -30.68 13.09 -5.85
N TYR A 437 -29.73 12.92 -6.75
CA TYR A 437 -28.43 13.58 -6.73
C TYR A 437 -28.53 14.80 -7.64
N PRO A 438 -28.61 16.03 -7.09
CA PRO A 438 -28.63 17.22 -7.91
C PRO A 438 -27.23 17.42 -8.51
N THR A 439 -27.16 17.46 -9.84
CA THR A 439 -25.90 17.67 -10.58
C THR A 439 -26.04 18.87 -11.50
N ASP A 440 -24.91 19.34 -12.00
CA ASP A 440 -24.87 20.23 -13.15
C ASP A 440 -25.39 19.54 -14.43
N GLU A 441 -25.56 20.32 -15.49
CA GLU A 441 -26.02 19.82 -16.81
C GLU A 441 -25.06 18.79 -17.43
N SER A 442 -23.79 18.81 -17.00
CA SER A 442 -22.76 17.86 -17.45
C SER A 442 -22.78 16.52 -16.70
N TYR A 443 -23.57 16.42 -15.62
CA TYR A 443 -23.60 15.30 -14.67
C TYR A 443 -22.25 14.98 -14.01
N ALA A 444 -21.24 15.85 -14.17
CA ALA A 444 -19.88 15.59 -13.70
C ALA A 444 -19.64 16.10 -12.28
N SER A 445 -20.52 16.93 -11.73
CA SER A 445 -20.39 17.49 -10.38
C SER A 445 -21.74 17.68 -9.71
N MET A 446 -21.81 17.38 -8.41
CA MET A 446 -23.00 17.66 -7.62
C MET A 446 -23.14 19.16 -7.34
N THR A 447 -24.37 19.66 -7.39
CA THR A 447 -24.70 21.05 -7.04
C THR A 447 -25.14 21.19 -5.57
N ALA A 448 -25.28 20.08 -4.85
CA ALA A 448 -25.52 20.05 -3.40
C ALA A 448 -24.54 19.08 -2.73
N THR A 449 -24.33 19.25 -1.42
CA THR A 449 -23.44 18.40 -0.63
C THR A 449 -23.98 16.99 -0.46
N ASP A 450 -25.29 16.85 -0.30
CA ASP A 450 -25.96 15.59 0.00
C ASP A 450 -27.08 15.31 -1.01
N PRO A 451 -27.38 14.03 -1.30
CA PRO A 451 -28.55 13.65 -2.08
C PRO A 451 -29.85 13.91 -1.33
N GLU A 452 -30.90 14.23 -2.07
CA GLU A 452 -32.26 14.37 -1.56
C GLU A 452 -32.96 13.00 -1.52
N VAL A 453 -33.69 12.70 -0.45
CA VAL A 453 -34.53 11.50 -0.36
C VAL A 453 -35.90 11.77 -0.97
N ILE A 454 -36.21 11.11 -2.09
CA ILE A 454 -37.47 11.25 -2.82
C ILE A 454 -38.52 10.27 -2.32
N PHE A 455 -38.16 9.02 -2.06
CA PHE A 455 -39.07 8.03 -1.46
C PHE A 455 -38.30 7.14 -0.49
N PHE A 456 -38.97 6.62 0.52
CA PHE A 456 -38.41 5.58 1.40
C PHE A 456 -39.46 4.53 1.77
N GLY A 457 -39.01 3.31 2.04
CA GLY A 457 -39.86 2.22 2.48
C GLY A 457 -40.67 2.56 3.74
N GLY A 458 -41.97 2.35 3.70
CA GLY A 458 -42.89 2.69 4.80
C GLY A 458 -43.43 4.13 4.78
N GLU A 459 -43.03 4.96 3.81
CA GLU A 459 -43.58 6.32 3.65
C GLU A 459 -45.09 6.27 3.36
N SER A 460 -45.88 7.15 4.00
CA SER A 460 -47.30 7.30 3.68
C SER A 460 -47.51 8.37 2.61
N ILE A 461 -48.03 7.96 1.45
CA ILE A 461 -48.24 8.81 0.27
C ILE A 461 -49.72 8.74 -0.11
N ALA A 462 -50.42 9.87 -0.05
CA ALA A 462 -51.84 9.99 -0.41
C ALA A 462 -52.76 8.93 0.28
N GLY A 463 -52.45 8.55 1.52
CA GLY A 463 -53.22 7.56 2.30
C GLY A 463 -52.87 6.09 2.02
N ALA A 464 -51.91 5.82 1.14
CA ALA A 464 -51.30 4.51 0.94
C ALA A 464 -49.86 4.48 1.52
N THR A 465 -49.24 3.31 1.60
CA THR A 465 -47.87 3.14 2.12
C THR A 465 -46.97 2.57 1.02
N ALA A 466 -45.83 3.20 0.79
CA ALA A 466 -44.78 2.66 -0.07
C ALA A 466 -44.18 1.41 0.59
N SER A 467 -44.18 0.28 -0.12
CA SER A 467 -43.67 -0.99 0.39
C SER A 467 -42.24 -1.22 -0.08
N THR A 468 -42.04 -2.04 -1.12
CA THR A 468 -40.73 -2.43 -1.63
C THR A 468 -40.57 -1.88 -3.03
N MET A 469 -39.72 -0.88 -3.19
CA MET A 469 -39.45 -0.25 -4.47
C MET A 469 -38.50 -1.15 -5.27
N LEU A 470 -38.86 -1.44 -6.52
CA LEU A 470 -38.13 -2.35 -7.39
C LEU A 470 -37.31 -1.65 -8.47
N ASP A 471 -37.90 -0.64 -9.10
CA ASP A 471 -37.35 -0.05 -10.32
C ASP A 471 -37.80 1.39 -10.48
N LEU A 472 -37.02 2.17 -11.23
CA LEU A 472 -37.22 3.58 -11.51
C LEU A 472 -37.30 3.83 -13.02
N LEU A 473 -38.23 4.69 -13.42
CA LEU A 473 -38.34 5.15 -14.79
C LEU A 473 -38.62 6.64 -14.83
N TRP A 474 -37.83 7.40 -15.61
CA TRP A 474 -38.17 8.77 -15.94
C TRP A 474 -39.26 8.77 -17.01
N ARG A 475 -40.38 9.42 -16.73
CA ARG A 475 -41.50 9.58 -17.67
C ARG A 475 -41.52 11.03 -18.17
N PRO A 476 -41.17 11.29 -19.43
CA PRO A 476 -41.33 12.62 -19.99
C PRO A 476 -42.80 13.02 -20.06
N GLY A 477 -43.05 14.33 -20.00
CA GLY A 477 -44.35 14.89 -20.31
C GLY A 477 -44.77 14.53 -21.74
N GLY A 478 -46.04 14.17 -21.91
CA GLY A 478 -46.63 13.83 -23.19
C GLY A 478 -48.09 14.28 -23.28
N ALA A 479 -48.78 13.89 -24.35
CA ALA A 479 -50.14 14.35 -24.65
C ALA A 479 -51.16 14.10 -23.52
N ASN A 480 -50.98 13.03 -22.73
CA ASN A 480 -51.89 12.64 -21.64
C ASN A 480 -51.42 13.11 -20.24
N SER A 481 -50.20 13.63 -20.12
CA SER A 481 -49.64 14.16 -18.87
C SER A 481 -48.58 15.19 -19.22
N THR A 482 -48.89 16.47 -19.06
CA THR A 482 -48.00 17.56 -19.48
C THR A 482 -46.75 17.72 -18.61
N GLN A 483 -46.70 17.06 -17.46
CA GLN A 483 -45.57 17.12 -16.52
C GLN A 483 -44.70 15.87 -16.65
N SER A 484 -43.38 16.08 -16.73
CA SER A 484 -42.39 15.02 -16.59
C SER A 484 -42.31 14.58 -15.12
N SER A 485 -42.26 13.28 -14.89
CA SER A 485 -42.29 12.70 -13.55
C SER A 485 -41.38 11.48 -13.46
N LEU A 486 -40.78 11.27 -12.30
CA LEU A 486 -40.22 9.99 -11.93
C LEU A 486 -41.37 9.02 -11.63
N ALA A 487 -41.34 7.81 -12.18
CA ALA A 487 -42.16 6.69 -11.75
C ALA A 487 -41.30 5.66 -11.02
N VAL A 488 -41.83 5.13 -9.93
CA VAL A 488 -41.20 4.08 -9.13
C VAL A 488 -42.18 2.93 -9.03
N LEU A 489 -41.72 1.73 -9.40
CA LEU A 489 -42.52 0.52 -9.25
C LEU A 489 -42.41 0.03 -7.81
N ASP A 490 -43.54 -0.09 -7.13
CA ASP A 490 -43.65 -0.56 -5.75
C ASP A 490 -44.40 -1.91 -5.70
N LEU A 491 -43.80 -2.91 -5.07
CA LEU A 491 -44.45 -4.17 -4.72
C LEU A 491 -45.16 -4.03 -3.38
N ASN A 492 -46.48 -3.87 -3.38
CA ASN A 492 -47.25 -3.94 -2.13
C ASN A 492 -47.34 -5.39 -1.65
N THR A 493 -46.47 -5.74 -0.70
CA THR A 493 -46.42 -7.06 -0.08
C THR A 493 -47.68 -7.41 0.73
N ASN A 494 -48.45 -6.41 1.19
CA ASN A 494 -49.60 -6.60 2.07
C ASN A 494 -50.94 -6.80 1.34
N ARG A 495 -51.05 -6.41 0.06
CA ARG A 495 -52.33 -6.50 -0.69
C ARG A 495 -52.25 -7.28 -1.99
N ALA A 496 -51.11 -7.90 -2.32
CA ALA A 496 -50.88 -8.57 -3.60
C ALA A 496 -51.18 -7.65 -4.81
N LEU A 497 -50.98 -6.34 -4.65
CA LEU A 497 -51.20 -5.35 -5.70
C LEU A 497 -49.94 -4.50 -5.91
N GLY A 498 -49.35 -4.52 -7.10
CA GLY A 498 -48.31 -3.56 -7.48
C GLY A 498 -48.87 -2.13 -7.48
N ALA A 499 -47.99 -1.16 -7.27
CA ALA A 499 -48.32 0.26 -7.37
C ALA A 499 -47.23 1.01 -8.12
N VAL A 500 -47.60 2.17 -8.65
CA VAL A 500 -46.64 3.13 -9.19
C VAL A 500 -46.67 4.38 -8.32
N LEU A 501 -45.54 4.69 -7.70
CA LEU A 501 -45.31 5.98 -7.07
C LEU A 501 -44.86 6.94 -8.16
N THR A 502 -45.36 8.17 -8.16
CA THR A 502 -44.88 9.20 -9.08
C THR A 502 -44.39 10.42 -8.34
N TYR A 503 -43.24 10.97 -8.74
CA TYR A 503 -42.71 12.23 -8.22
C TYR A 503 -42.53 13.24 -9.36
N VAL A 504 -43.22 14.37 -9.27
CA VAL A 504 -43.03 15.54 -10.14
C VAL A 504 -42.06 16.48 -9.40
N PRO A 505 -40.92 16.88 -9.99
CA PRO A 505 -39.96 17.73 -9.29
C PRO A 505 -40.39 19.20 -9.12
N SER A 506 -41.24 19.73 -10.02
CA SER A 506 -41.63 21.14 -10.01
C SER A 506 -43.07 21.38 -10.50
N PRO A 507 -43.99 21.84 -9.63
CA PRO A 507 -43.84 21.86 -8.17
C PRO A 507 -43.69 20.42 -7.62
N PRO A 508 -42.97 20.23 -6.49
CA PRO A 508 -42.75 18.91 -5.91
C PRO A 508 -44.08 18.26 -5.53
N LEU A 509 -44.42 17.14 -6.16
CA LEU A 509 -45.66 16.41 -5.90
C LEU A 509 -45.42 14.90 -5.95
N LYS A 510 -45.83 14.20 -4.89
CA LYS A 510 -45.81 12.73 -4.79
C LYS A 510 -47.23 12.18 -4.92
N ASN A 511 -47.41 11.16 -5.76
CA ASN A 511 -48.68 10.42 -5.86
C ASN A 511 -48.45 8.91 -5.74
N TYR A 512 -49.51 8.20 -5.37
CA TYR A 512 -49.57 6.75 -5.29
C TYR A 512 -50.71 6.23 -6.17
N ILE A 513 -50.41 5.36 -7.12
CA ILE A 513 -51.41 4.77 -8.02
C ILE A 513 -51.34 3.26 -7.89
N ALA A 514 -52.36 2.65 -7.30
CA ALA A 514 -52.48 1.18 -7.26
C ALA A 514 -52.77 0.66 -8.67
N LEU A 515 -52.09 -0.42 -9.06
CA LEU A 515 -52.30 -1.06 -10.35
C LEU A 515 -53.41 -2.12 -10.19
N GLY A 516 -54.46 -2.03 -11.01
CA GLY A 516 -55.52 -3.03 -11.03
C GLY A 516 -55.00 -4.36 -11.58
N LEU A 517 -55.52 -5.49 -11.06
CA LEU A 517 -55.19 -6.86 -11.52
C LEU A 517 -53.72 -7.28 -11.33
N SER A 518 -52.93 -6.55 -10.56
CA SER A 518 -51.53 -6.92 -10.30
C SER A 518 -51.33 -8.17 -9.44
N SER A 519 -52.42 -8.74 -8.88
CA SER A 519 -52.40 -10.09 -8.31
C SER A 519 -52.13 -11.17 -9.36
N ASP A 520 -52.41 -10.89 -10.63
CA ASP A 520 -52.17 -11.77 -11.77
C ASP A 520 -50.77 -11.56 -12.38
N TRP A 521 -50.03 -10.56 -11.88
CA TRP A 521 -48.66 -10.33 -12.31
C TRP A 521 -47.82 -11.41 -11.66
N GLY A 522 -47.35 -12.37 -12.47
CA GLY A 522 -46.47 -13.42 -12.01
C GLY A 522 -45.28 -12.83 -11.25
N ARG A 523 -44.80 -13.55 -10.22
CA ARG A 523 -43.57 -13.17 -9.54
C ARG A 523 -42.45 -13.03 -10.59
N PRO A 524 -41.68 -11.93 -10.58
CA PRO A 524 -40.58 -11.74 -11.52
C PRO A 524 -39.56 -12.87 -11.46
#